data_AF-A0AAT9LVC2-F1
#
_entry.id   AF-A0AAT9LVC2-F1
#
_cell.length_a   1.000
_cell.length_b   1.000
_cell.length_c   1.000
_cell.angle_alpha   90.00
_cell.angle_beta   90.00
_cell.angle_gamma   90.00
#
_symmetry.space_group_name_H-M   'P 1'
#
loop_
_entity.id
_entity.type
_entity.pdbx_description
1 polymer ?
#
loop_
_entity_poly.entity_id
_entity_poly.type
_entity_poly.pdbx_seq_one_letter_code
_entity_poly.pdbx_strand_id
1 'polypeptide(L)'
;MRPGSGLWSYTFVRGAVTQTFTCRLPDDYFAEVAPARTIAFAEEVPRAHELGLGRGLTAESVVLLGPTGYDNEPRFPDEPARHKLLDLAGDLYLTGIPLRRLDVTARLSGHTDAVRAASLVSACGR
;
A
#
# COMPACT_ATOMS: atom_id res chain seq x y z
N MET A 1 -10.60 -18.25 16.83
CA MET A 1 -10.05 -17.98 15.48
C MET A 1 -8.68 -18.64 15.38
N ARG A 2 -8.37 -19.36 14.29
CA ARG A 2 -7.00 -19.84 14.10
C ARG A 2 -6.08 -18.62 13.94
N PRO A 3 -4.90 -18.55 14.58
CA PRO A 3 -3.98 -17.46 14.34
C PRO A 3 -3.59 -17.49 12.86
N GLY A 4 -3.65 -16.35 12.19
CA GLY A 4 -3.17 -16.23 10.81
C GLY A 4 -1.69 -16.57 10.72
N SER A 5 -1.23 -16.83 9.50
CA SER A 5 0.15 -17.18 9.18
C SER A 5 1.04 -15.96 8.91
N GLY A 6 0.46 -14.75 8.87
CA GLY A 6 1.17 -13.55 8.46
C GLY A 6 1.30 -13.45 6.95
N LEU A 7 0.46 -14.14 6.17
CA LEU A 7 0.47 -14.07 4.70
C LEU A 7 -0.35 -12.86 4.23
N TRP A 8 0.30 -11.94 3.53
CA TRP A 8 -0.31 -10.71 3.04
C TRP A 8 -0.19 -10.63 1.53
N SER A 9 -1.26 -10.23 0.86
CA SER A 9 -1.29 -9.99 -0.58
C SER A 9 -2.09 -8.74 -0.90
N TYR A 10 -1.56 -7.93 -1.80
CA TYR A 10 -2.22 -6.73 -2.29
C TYR A 10 -2.20 -6.70 -3.81
N THR A 11 -3.38 -6.50 -4.42
CA THR A 11 -3.51 -6.24 -5.85
C THR A 11 -3.86 -4.78 -6.11
N PHE A 12 -2.90 -4.04 -6.67
CA PHE A 12 -3.08 -2.71 -7.22
C PHE A 12 -3.65 -2.80 -8.65
N VAL A 13 -4.68 -2.02 -8.93
CA VAL A 13 -5.31 -1.96 -10.26
C VAL A 13 -5.56 -0.49 -10.62
N ARG A 14 -5.11 -0.08 -11.80
CA ARG A 14 -5.41 1.23 -12.39
C ARG A 14 -5.54 1.08 -13.91
N GLY A 15 -6.74 1.31 -14.44
CA GLY A 15 -7.02 1.09 -15.87
C GLY A 15 -6.68 -0.34 -16.28
N ALA A 16 -5.79 -0.49 -17.27
CA ALA A 16 -5.29 -1.79 -17.74
C ALA A 16 -4.11 -2.34 -16.89
N VAL A 17 -3.51 -1.53 -16.01
CA VAL A 17 -2.36 -1.95 -15.20
C VAL A 17 -2.85 -2.70 -13.97
N THR A 18 -2.37 -3.93 -13.79
CA THR A 18 -2.59 -4.74 -12.60
C THR A 18 -1.25 -5.22 -12.06
N GLN A 19 -1.00 -4.99 -10.78
CA GLN A 19 0.20 -5.44 -10.08
C GLN A 19 -0.23 -6.14 -8.79
N THR A 20 0.37 -7.29 -8.50
CA THR A 20 0.12 -8.03 -7.27
C THR A 20 1.43 -8.28 -6.57
N PHE A 21 1.46 -7.99 -5.27
CA PHE A 21 2.57 -8.28 -4.40
C PHE A 21 2.10 -9.14 -3.22
N THR A 22 2.90 -10.13 -2.84
CA THR A 22 2.62 -11.07 -1.74
C THR A 22 3.86 -11.25 -0.89
N CYS A 23 3.71 -11.19 0.43
CA CYS A 23 4.81 -11.34 1.38
C CYS A 23 4.34 -11.94 2.71
N ARG A 24 5.29 -12.21 3.62
CA ARG A 24 5.03 -12.52 5.02
C ARG A 24 5.40 -11.35 5.91
N LEU A 25 4.45 -10.90 6.74
CA LEU A 25 4.71 -9.85 7.73
C LEU A 25 4.78 -10.43 9.14
N PRO A 26 5.75 -9.99 9.97
CA PRO A 26 6.71 -8.90 9.73
C PRO A 26 8.02 -9.32 9.04
N ASP A 27 8.21 -10.62 8.75
CA ASP A 27 9.51 -11.18 8.34
C ASP A 27 10.12 -10.47 7.12
N ASP A 28 9.31 -10.18 6.10
CA ASP A 28 9.76 -9.57 4.85
C ASP A 28 9.71 -8.03 4.88
N TYR A 29 9.26 -7.42 6.00
CA TYR A 29 8.89 -6.00 6.03
C TYR A 29 10.03 -5.08 5.60
N PHE A 30 11.22 -5.21 6.21
CA PHE A 30 12.32 -4.29 5.97
C PHE A 30 12.92 -4.39 4.57
N ALA A 31 12.96 -5.60 4.00
CA ALA A 31 13.56 -5.84 2.70
C ALA A 31 12.59 -5.54 1.55
N GLU A 32 11.32 -5.93 1.70
CA GLU A 32 10.39 -5.98 0.58
C GLU A 32 9.29 -4.91 0.64
N VAL A 33 8.97 -4.39 1.83
CA VAL A 33 7.81 -3.48 2.04
C VAL A 33 8.26 -2.06 2.36
N ALA A 34 9.06 -1.89 3.41
CA ALA A 34 9.52 -0.60 3.91
C ALA A 34 10.18 0.30 2.84
N PRO A 35 10.93 -0.21 1.84
CA PRO A 35 11.54 0.65 0.83
C PRO A 35 10.57 1.18 -0.23
N ALA A 36 9.32 0.71 -0.29
CA ALA A 36 8.36 1.14 -1.31
C ALA A 36 7.88 2.57 -1.07
N ARG A 37 8.14 3.46 -2.02
CA ARG A 37 7.78 4.88 -1.95
C ARG A 37 6.29 5.10 -2.21
N THR A 38 5.79 6.24 -1.73
CA THR A 38 4.46 6.70 -2.12
C THR A 38 4.34 6.84 -3.62
N ILE A 39 3.12 6.67 -4.13
CA ILE A 39 2.81 6.83 -5.54
C ILE A 39 2.06 8.13 -5.78
N ALA A 40 2.30 8.77 -6.93
CA ALA A 40 1.48 9.85 -7.44
C ALA A 40 1.23 9.65 -8.93
N PHE A 41 0.12 10.16 -9.41
CA PHE A 41 -0.27 10.03 -10.82
C PHE A 41 0.06 11.30 -11.57
N ALA A 42 0.81 11.19 -12.66
CA ALA A 42 1.36 12.33 -13.38
C ALA A 42 0.28 13.34 -13.79
N GLU A 43 -0.88 12.85 -14.21
CA GLU A 43 -2.04 13.68 -14.58
C GLU A 43 -2.68 14.44 -13.41
N GLU A 44 -2.51 13.96 -12.18
CA GLU A 44 -3.09 14.56 -10.96
C GLU A 44 -2.14 15.58 -10.31
N VAL A 45 -0.84 15.51 -10.62
CA VAL A 45 0.19 16.38 -10.02
C VAL A 45 -0.11 17.87 -10.23
N PRO A 46 -0.42 18.38 -11.45
CA PRO A 46 -0.69 19.81 -11.63
C PRO A 46 -1.80 20.32 -10.71
N ARG A 47 -2.89 19.54 -10.61
CA ARG A 47 -4.03 19.88 -9.74
C ARG A 47 -3.67 19.83 -8.26
N ALA A 48 -2.90 18.83 -7.84
CA ALA A 48 -2.43 18.74 -6.45
C ALA A 48 -1.57 19.95 -6.07
N HIS A 49 -0.70 20.41 -6.97
CA HIS A 49 0.14 21.59 -6.77
C HIS A 49 -0.68 22.89 -6.69
N GLU A 50 -1.71 23.06 -7.52
CA GLU A 50 -2.65 24.19 -7.42
C GLU A 50 -3.34 24.26 -6.05
N LEU A 51 -3.65 23.10 -5.46
CA LEU A 51 -4.23 22.97 -4.12
C LEU A 51 -3.18 23.11 -2.99
N GLY A 52 -1.92 23.34 -3.33
CA GLY A 52 -0.82 23.43 -2.37
C GLY A 52 -0.42 22.10 -1.73
N LEU A 53 -0.86 20.97 -2.28
CA LEU A 53 -0.51 19.62 -1.84
C LEU A 53 0.80 19.16 -2.50
N GLY A 54 1.48 18.19 -1.89
CA GLY A 54 2.64 17.52 -2.51
C GLY A 54 3.90 18.38 -2.70
N ARG A 55 3.96 19.60 -2.12
CA ARG A 55 5.05 20.57 -2.35
C ARG A 55 6.45 20.09 -1.95
N GLY A 56 6.55 19.06 -1.11
CA GLY A 56 7.82 18.45 -0.68
C GLY A 56 8.19 17.17 -1.41
N LEU A 57 7.40 16.71 -2.39
CA LEU A 57 7.68 15.47 -3.10
C LEU A 57 8.81 15.69 -4.11
N THR A 58 9.77 14.77 -4.12
CA THR A 58 10.86 14.70 -5.09
C THR A 58 10.85 13.34 -5.78
N ALA A 59 11.52 13.21 -6.92
CA ALA A 59 11.65 11.92 -7.61
C ALA A 59 12.27 10.80 -6.73
N GLU A 60 12.96 11.17 -5.65
CA GLU A 60 13.53 10.25 -4.67
C GLU A 60 12.51 9.76 -3.63
N SER A 61 11.45 10.53 -3.38
CA SER A 61 10.43 10.25 -2.36
C SER A 61 9.12 9.71 -2.94
N VAL A 62 8.87 9.88 -4.24
CA VAL A 62 7.64 9.44 -4.92
C VAL A 62 7.94 8.65 -6.19
N VAL A 63 7.10 7.65 -6.49
CA VAL A 63 7.01 7.01 -7.80
C VAL A 63 5.88 7.67 -8.58
N LEU A 64 6.21 8.22 -9.74
CA LEU A 64 5.27 8.82 -10.67
C LEU A 64 4.76 7.77 -11.64
N LEU A 65 3.44 7.62 -11.68
CA LEU A 65 2.73 6.75 -12.61
C LEU A 65 2.09 7.62 -13.70
N GLY A 66 2.66 7.53 -14.89
CA GLY A 66 2.12 8.12 -16.12
C GLY A 66 1.11 7.19 -16.82
N PRO A 67 0.57 7.63 -17.97
CA PRO A 67 -0.45 6.88 -18.71
C PRO A 67 0.07 5.57 -19.34
N THR A 68 1.38 5.46 -19.57
CA THR A 68 2.01 4.31 -20.23
C THR A 68 2.95 3.51 -19.34
N GLY A 69 3.10 3.88 -18.06
CA GLY A 69 4.02 3.22 -17.14
C GLY A 69 4.57 4.17 -16.08
N TYR A 70 5.78 3.88 -15.60
CA TYR A 70 6.49 4.73 -14.64
C TYR A 70 7.16 5.91 -15.37
N ASP A 71 7.00 7.11 -14.81
CA ASP A 71 7.67 8.33 -15.32
C ASP A 71 9.04 8.57 -14.65
N ASN A 72 9.33 7.83 -13.58
CA ASN A 72 10.65 7.76 -12.95
C ASN A 72 10.99 6.32 -12.53
N GLU A 73 12.28 6.03 -12.37
CA GLU A 73 12.74 4.68 -12.05
C GLU A 73 12.15 4.17 -10.73
N PRO A 74 11.42 3.03 -10.75
CA PRO A 74 10.91 2.42 -9.54
C PRO A 74 12.03 1.61 -8.83
N ARG A 75 11.93 1.47 -7.51
CA ARG A 75 12.79 0.56 -6.72
C ARG A 75 12.39 -0.89 -6.91
N PHE A 76 11.11 -1.12 -7.20
CA PHE A 76 10.54 -2.44 -7.46
C PHE A 76 9.63 -2.39 -8.70
N PRO A 77 9.60 -3.45 -9.53
CA PRO A 77 8.71 -3.49 -10.69
C PRO A 77 7.23 -3.35 -10.32
N ASP A 78 6.86 -3.73 -9.09
CA ASP A 78 5.53 -3.71 -8.48
C ASP A 78 5.44 -2.75 -7.26
N GLU A 79 6.26 -1.69 -7.23
CA GLU A 79 6.33 -0.71 -6.13
C GLU A 79 4.95 -0.13 -5.71
N PRO A 80 3.99 0.17 -6.63
CA PRO A 80 2.62 0.55 -6.26
C PRO A 80 1.86 -0.49 -5.42
N ALA A 81 1.97 -1.77 -5.74
CA ALA A 81 1.32 -2.84 -4.97
C ALA A 81 1.97 -2.99 -3.58
N ARG A 82 3.30 -2.88 -3.51
CA ARG A 82 4.07 -2.91 -2.25
C ARG A 82 3.74 -1.72 -1.36
N HIS A 83 3.66 -0.52 -1.92
CA HIS A 83 3.31 0.68 -1.16
C HIS A 83 1.87 0.61 -0.62
N LYS A 84 0.91 0.11 -1.41
CA LYS A 84 -0.46 -0.07 -0.91
C LYS A 84 -0.58 -1.18 0.15
N LEU A 85 0.25 -2.21 0.06
CA LEU A 85 0.40 -3.19 1.14
C LEU A 85 0.99 -2.53 2.40
N LEU A 86 2.00 -1.65 2.26
CA LEU A 86 2.57 -0.86 3.36
C LEU A 86 1.51 0.01 4.05
N ASP A 87 0.71 0.76 3.27
CA ASP A 87 -0.41 1.56 3.76
C ASP A 87 -1.39 0.70 4.58
N LEU A 88 -1.83 -0.43 4.00
CA LEU A 88 -2.77 -1.35 4.64
C LEU A 88 -2.21 -1.96 5.92
N ALA A 89 -0.92 -2.32 5.92
CA ALA A 89 -0.25 -2.83 7.11
C ALA A 89 -0.20 -1.77 8.22
N GLY A 90 0.06 -0.50 7.88
CA GLY A 90 0.02 0.62 8.82
C GLY A 90 -1.38 0.85 9.40
N ASP A 91 -2.40 0.87 8.54
CA ASP A 91 -3.80 1.06 8.95
C ASP A 91 -4.29 -0.07 9.88
N LEU A 92 -3.97 -1.32 9.55
CA LEU A 92 -4.32 -2.48 10.37
C LEU A 92 -3.47 -2.59 11.64
N TYR A 93 -2.27 -2.02 11.67
CA TYR A 93 -1.44 -1.97 12.88
C TYR A 93 -2.14 -1.20 14.01
N LEU A 94 -2.99 -0.22 13.68
CA LEU A 94 -3.79 0.56 14.64
C LEU A 94 -4.79 -0.30 15.43
N THR A 95 -5.11 -1.51 14.98
CA THR A 95 -5.96 -2.46 15.73
C THR A 95 -5.27 -3.04 16.96
N GLY A 96 -3.93 -2.95 17.05
CA GLY A 96 -3.12 -3.61 18.07
C GLY A 96 -2.94 -5.12 17.86
N ILE A 97 -3.54 -5.70 16.82
CA ILE A 97 -3.36 -7.11 16.48
C ILE A 97 -2.00 -7.28 15.79
N PRO A 98 -1.12 -8.17 16.28
CA PRO A 98 0.17 -8.41 15.63
C PRO A 98 0.00 -8.86 14.18
N LEU A 99 0.68 -8.22 13.23
CA LEU A 99 0.56 -8.49 11.79
C LEU A 99 0.75 -9.98 11.43
N ARG A 100 1.66 -10.68 12.13
CA ARG A 100 1.88 -12.12 11.97
C ARG A 100 0.66 -13.00 12.25
N ARG A 101 -0.37 -12.47 12.92
CA ARG A 101 -1.61 -13.19 13.27
C ARG A 101 -2.72 -12.93 12.26
N LEU A 102 -2.47 -12.13 11.23
CA LEU A 102 -3.42 -11.76 10.20
C LEU A 102 -2.99 -12.39 8.88
N ASP A 103 -3.94 -13.00 8.19
CA ASP A 103 -3.82 -13.29 6.77
C ASP A 103 -4.72 -12.29 6.04
N VAL A 104 -4.14 -11.52 5.12
CA VAL A 104 -4.80 -10.38 4.49
C VAL A 104 -4.70 -10.48 2.99
N THR A 105 -5.83 -10.37 2.31
CA THR A 105 -5.89 -10.22 0.85
C THR A 105 -6.73 -9.00 0.54
N ALA A 106 -6.14 -8.04 -0.17
CA ALA A 106 -6.79 -6.81 -0.54
C ALA A 106 -6.63 -6.54 -2.04
N ARG A 107 -7.66 -5.93 -2.64
CA ARG A 107 -7.66 -5.49 -4.03
C ARG A 107 -8.42 -4.18 -4.08
N LEU A 108 -7.87 -3.18 -4.77
CA LEU A 108 -8.53 -1.89 -5.00
C LEU A 108 -8.95 -1.13 -3.71
N SER A 109 -8.33 -1.36 -2.56
CA SER A 109 -8.72 -0.72 -1.31
C SER A 109 -7.96 0.61 -1.06
N GLY A 110 -8.69 1.66 -0.71
CA GLY A 110 -8.09 2.89 -0.18
C GLY A 110 -7.96 2.84 1.35
N HIS A 111 -7.42 3.91 1.96
CA HIS A 111 -7.34 4.04 3.42
C HIS A 111 -8.71 3.94 4.10
N THR A 112 -9.77 4.50 3.50
CA THR A 112 -11.14 4.41 4.04
C THR A 112 -11.59 2.96 4.21
N ASP A 113 -11.29 2.10 3.23
CA ASP A 113 -11.65 0.69 3.28
C ASP A 113 -10.80 -0.06 4.32
N ALA A 114 -9.51 0.27 4.40
CA ALA A 114 -8.58 -0.29 5.37
C ALA A 114 -9.00 0.02 6.82
N VAL A 115 -9.36 1.27 7.11
CA VAL A 115 -9.86 1.71 8.42
C VAL A 115 -11.18 1.02 8.78
N ARG A 116 -12.08 0.85 7.80
CA ARG A 116 -13.34 0.12 8.01
C ARG A 116 -13.07 -1.36 8.33
N ALA A 117 -12.15 -2.01 7.60
CA ALA A 117 -11.74 -3.37 7.88
C ALA A 117 -11.10 -3.49 9.27
N ALA A 118 -10.21 -2.56 9.63
CA ALA A 118 -9.59 -2.48 10.96
C ALA A 118 -10.64 -2.44 12.08
N SER A 119 -11.70 -1.64 11.90
CA SER A 119 -12.81 -1.52 12.85
C SER A 119 -13.57 -2.84 13.02
N LEU A 120 -13.84 -3.55 11.92
CA LEU A 120 -14.53 -4.85 11.93
C LEU A 120 -13.68 -5.95 12.58
N VAL A 121 -12.39 -6.03 12.24
CA VAL A 121 -11.47 -7.03 12.78
C VAL A 121 -11.27 -6.83 14.29
N SER A 122 -11.17 -5.57 14.74
CA SER A 122 -11.06 -5.23 16.17
C SER A 122 -12.31 -5.62 16.97
N ALA A 123 -13.50 -5.60 16.35
CA ALA A 123 -14.75 -5.99 17.00
C ALA A 123 -14.86 -7.51 17.19
N CYS A 124 -14.25 -8.31 16.30
CA CYS A 124 -14.25 -9.77 16.35
C CYS A 124 -13.15 -10.37 17.26
N GLY A 125 -12.20 -9.54 17.74
CA GLY A 125 -10.98 -9.97 18.42
C GLY A 125 -10.98 -9.87 19.95
N ARG A 126 -12.14 -9.69 20.60
CA ARG A 126 -12.30 -9.85 22.06
C ARG A 126 -12.86 -11.23 22.41
#